data_AF-A0A8C3ICR5-F1
#
_entry.id   AF-A0A8C3ICR5-F1
#
_cell.length_a   1.000
_cell.length_b   1.000
_cell.length_c   1.000
_cell.angle_alpha   90.00
_cell.angle_beta   90.00
_cell.angle_gamma   90.00
#
_symmetry.space_group_name_H-M   'P 1'
#
loop_
_entity.id
_entity.type
_entity.pdbx_description
1 polymer ?
#
loop_
_entity_poly.entity_id
_entity_poly.type
_entity_poly.pdbx_seq_one_letter_code
_entity_poly.pdbx_strand_id
1 'polypeptide(L)' 'MASCPGPSGRFTRHASDVLLNLDQLRHRRALTDVTLLVGGRPLVAHKAVLAACR' A
#
# COMPACT_ATOMS: atom_id res chain seq x y z
N MET A 1 -2.85 -19.85 -6.37
CA MET A 1 -2.51 -20.86 -5.35
C MET A 1 -2.51 -20.18 -3.99
N ALA A 2 -3.58 -20.36 -3.21
CA ALA A 2 -3.61 -19.89 -1.82
C ALA A 2 -2.87 -20.92 -0.95
N SER A 3 -1.86 -20.47 -0.21
CA SER A 3 -1.09 -21.32 0.70
C SER A 3 -1.91 -21.58 1.97
N CYS A 4 -1.94 -22.84 2.41
CA CYS A 4 -2.68 -23.28 3.60
C CYS A 4 -2.20 -22.55 4.87
N PRO A 5 -3.10 -22.06 5.74
CA PRO A 5 -2.70 -21.47 7.00
C PRO A 5 -2.34 -22.57 8.00
N GLY A 6 -1.16 -22.47 8.61
CA GLY A 6 -0.81 -23.18 9.84
C GLY A 6 -1.74 -22.80 11.00
N PRO A 7 -1.51 -23.33 12.22
CA PRO A 7 -2.51 -23.53 13.29
C PRO A 7 -3.15 -22.25 13.90
N SER A 8 -2.91 -21.08 13.32
CA SER A 8 -3.61 -19.83 13.62
C SER A 8 -3.57 -18.85 12.43
N GLY A 9 -4.09 -19.23 11.26
CA GLY A 9 -4.54 -18.28 10.21
C GLY A 9 -3.52 -17.23 9.72
N ARG A 10 -2.23 -17.40 9.99
CA ARG A 10 -1.24 -16.33 9.84
C ARG A 10 -0.79 -16.27 8.39
N PHE A 11 -1.37 -15.34 7.63
CA PHE A 11 -0.93 -15.06 6.27
C PHE A 11 0.37 -14.26 6.27
N THR A 12 1.50 -14.95 6.38
CA THR A 12 2.84 -14.33 6.47
C THR A 12 3.21 -13.48 5.26
N ARG A 13 2.60 -13.73 4.09
CA ARG A 13 2.81 -12.96 2.84
C ARG A 13 1.78 -11.84 2.62
N HIS A 14 0.64 -11.88 3.29
CA HIS A 14 -0.50 -11.00 2.98
C HIS A 14 -0.15 -9.51 3.08
N ALA A 15 0.64 -9.11 4.08
CA ALA A 15 1.08 -7.72 4.21
C ALA A 15 1.90 -7.25 2.98
N SER A 16 2.81 -8.09 2.47
CA SER A 16 3.59 -7.78 1.28
C SER A 16 2.70 -7.64 0.04
N ASP A 17 1.72 -8.54 -0.13
CA ASP A 17 0.79 -8.49 -1.26
C ASP A 17 -0.10 -7.23 -1.22
N VAL A 18 -0.57 -6.84 -0.02
CA VAL A 18 -1.34 -5.60 0.19
C VAL A 18 -0.50 -4.37 -0.13
N LEU A 19 0.74 -4.29 0.35
CA LEU A 19 1.63 -3.16 0.04
C LEU A 19 1.96 -3.07 -1.45
N LEU A 20 2.21 -4.20 -2.11
CA LEU A 20 2.42 -4.25 -3.56
C LEU A 20 1.18 -3.75 -4.31
N ASN A 21 -0.02 -4.16 -3.90
CA ASN A 21 -1.25 -3.69 -4.52
C ASN A 21 -1.47 -2.18 -4.32
N LEU A 22 -1.19 -1.65 -3.12
CA LEU A 22 -1.28 -0.21 -2.86
C LEU A 22 -0.30 0.59 -3.72
N ASP A 23 0.92 0.08 -3.95
CA ASP A 23 1.87 0.71 -4.86
C ASP A 23 1.38 0.69 -6.32
N GLN A 24 0.80 -0.41 -6.78
CA GLN A 24 0.19 -0.47 -8.12
C GLN A 24 -0.98 0.52 -8.26
N LEU A 25 -1.83 0.65 -7.24
CA LEU A 25 -2.92 1.63 -7.21
C LEU A 25 -2.38 3.06 -7.24
N ARG A 26 -1.30 3.36 -6.50
CA ARG A 26 -0.62 4.66 -6.52
C ARG A 26 -0.12 5.00 -7.92
N HIS A 27 0.52 4.06 -8.63
CA HIS A 27 0.97 4.26 -10.01
C HIS A 27 -0.19 4.56 -10.97
N ARG A 28 -1.36 3.94 -10.76
CA ARG A 28 -2.58 4.19 -11.53
C ARG A 28 -3.36 5.43 -11.07
N ARG A 29 -2.89 6.13 -10.03
CA ARG A 29 -3.60 7.23 -9.35
C ARG A 29 -5.00 6.84 -8.85
N ALA A 30 -5.18 5.56 -8.53
CA ALA A 30 -6.44 5.02 -8.06
C ALA A 30 -6.48 5.05 -6.53
N LEU A 31 -7.60 5.53 -5.98
CA LEU A 31 -7.85 5.65 -4.53
C LEU A 31 -6.81 6.51 -3.79
N THR A 32 -6.00 7.30 -4.50
CA THR A 32 -5.10 8.28 -3.89
C THR A 32 -5.91 9.47 -3.40
N ASP A 33 -5.77 9.82 -2.14
CA ASP A 33 -6.56 10.85 -1.45
C ASP A 33 -5.71 12.03 -0.97
N VAL A 34 -4.42 12.05 -1.34
CA VAL A 34 -3.49 13.15 -1.06
C VAL A 34 -2.50 13.35 -2.21
N THR A 35 -2.18 14.62 -2.49
CA THR A 35 -1.04 15.03 -3.32
C THR A 35 -0.12 15.90 -2.48
N LEU A 36 1.13 15.49 -2.33
CA LEU A 36 2.19 16.25 -1.66
C LEU A 36 2.99 17.03 -2.69
N LEU A 37 3.29 18.30 -2.44
CA LEU A 37 4.20 19.08 -3.28
C LEU A 37 5.60 19.04 -2.66
N VAL A 38 6.56 18.40 -3.33
CA VAL A 38 7.94 18.25 -2.86
C VAL A 38 8.88 18.80 -3.92
N GLY A 39 9.62 19.87 -3.59
CA GLY A 39 10.52 20.53 -4.55
C GLY A 39 9.81 20.98 -5.84
N GLY A 40 8.56 21.42 -5.72
CA GLY A 40 7.73 21.82 -6.87
C GLY A 40 7.14 20.65 -7.68
N ARG A 41 7.39 19.39 -7.30
CA ARG A 41 6.85 18.21 -7.98
C ARG A 41 5.68 17.60 -7.19
N PRO A 42 4.55 17.28 -7.83
CA PRO A 42 3.43 16.62 -7.16
C PRO A 42 3.70 15.12 -6.98
N LEU A 43 3.44 14.62 -5.77
CA LEU A 43 3.51 13.21 -5.41
C LEU A 43 2.14 12.74 -4.90
N VAL A 44 1.49 11.86 -5.65
CA VAL A 44 0.22 11.26 -5.24
C VAL A 44 0.47 10.06 -4.32
N ALA A 45 -0.35 9.92 -3.29
CA ALA A 45 -0.22 8.85 -2.31
C ALA A 45 -1.56 8.53 -1.63
N HIS A 46 -1.52 7.57 -0.71
CA HIS A 46 -2.62 7.23 0.20
C HIS A 46 -2.29 7.75 1.60
N LYS A 47 -3.16 8.56 2.21
CA LYS A 47 -2.96 9.12 3.56
C LYS A 47 -2.72 8.03 4.59
N ALA A 48 -3.46 6.92 4.50
CA ALA A 48 -3.33 5.80 5.41
C ALA A 48 -1.92 5.19 5.38
N VAL A 49 -1.32 5.05 4.20
CA VAL A 49 0.05 4.51 4.05
C VAL A 49 1.07 5.47 4.64
N LEU A 50 0.95 6.78 4.35
CA LEU A 50 1.84 7.79 4.92
C LEU A 50 1.75 7.85 6.45
N ALA A 51 0.55 7.73 7.02
CA ALA A 51 0.35 7.75 8.46
C ALA A 51 0.92 6.50 9.16
N ALA A 52 0.98 5.35 8.47
CA ALA A 52 1.49 4.10 9.00
C ALA A 52 3.03 4.04 9.03
N CYS A 53 3.70 4.69 8.08
CA CYS A 53 5.17 4.61 7.90
C CYS A 53 5.95 5.71 8.65
N ARG A 54 5.59 6.04 9.90
CA ARG A 54 6.26 7.09 10.68
C ARG A 54 7.78 6.96 10.73
#